data_AF-A0A2K2H671-F1
#
_entry.id   AF-A0A2K2H671-F1
#
_cell.length_a   1.000
_cell.length_b   1.000
_cell.length_c   1.000
_cell.angle_alpha   90.00
_cell.angle_beta   90.00
_cell.angle_gamma   90.00
#
_symmetry.space_group_name_H-M   'P 1'
#
loop_
_entity.id
_entity.type
_entity.pdbx_description
1 polymer ?
#
loop_
_entity_poly.entity_id
_entity_poly.type
_entity_poly.pdbx_seq_one_letter_code
_entity_poly.pdbx_strand_id
1 'polypeptide(L)'
;MMSKSAFKKTGFRKSVQSLIKQVQEIYLADDIPWVVGYSGGKDSTAALQLVWMALADLPKKKRHKIVHVITNDTLVENPIVALWVNRSLKQIETAAEAQSLPVKPHKLEPVINDTFWVKMLGWGYPAPRPKFRWCTSRLKIDPTSRFIQRVVSTNGEAIVVLGTRKAESSARAHVMEKHAQKSTRTHLSEHTSLTNAWIYPPIGDWSNDDVWTFLMQIDNPWGYDNKDLLTMYQGATEGGECPLVIDTNTQSCGNSRFGCWTCTLVDKDRSMEAMILNDEEKEWMLPLLELRNAMDFRTMGERGDRNVRDFRRMHGKVQIFNGEPIPGPYIQSFRENLLRLLLQAQQWIRANGPEEVRSIDLITLAELRKIREIWVTEKHEIEDSLPHIYEEVTGESFPDAKRFDLAGLGYEEMQLLKECCGDDEIHYQMVRELLHTEKEFSLMTKRTGLFKKLEKAIERSFFEDLEDAKQYALEKKKSTDDIQSIVQAASS
;
A
#
# COMPACT_ATOMS: atom_id res chain seq x y z
N MET A 1 26.04 -19.73 -3.16
CA MET A 1 27.33 -19.22 -2.61
C MET A 1 27.07 -18.81 -1.17
N MET A 2 27.71 -19.47 -0.20
CA MET A 2 27.64 -19.07 1.20
C MET A 2 28.14 -17.62 1.33
N SER A 3 27.28 -16.72 1.78
CA SER A 3 27.64 -15.33 2.05
C SER A 3 28.69 -15.31 3.15
N LYS A 4 29.96 -15.06 2.82
CA LYS A 4 30.99 -14.83 3.83
C LYS A 4 30.62 -13.56 4.59
N SER A 5 30.52 -13.65 5.92
CA SER A 5 30.26 -12.48 6.79
C SER A 5 31.16 -11.30 6.42
N ALA A 6 30.56 -10.11 6.35
CA ALA A 6 31.26 -8.86 6.07
C ALA A 6 32.35 -8.54 7.11
N PHE A 7 32.25 -9.12 8.31
CA PHE A 7 33.17 -8.85 9.43
C PHE A 7 34.35 -9.83 9.51
N LYS A 8 34.33 -10.93 8.75
CA LYS A 8 35.30 -12.03 8.91
C LYS A 8 36.75 -11.64 8.58
N LYS A 9 36.97 -10.75 7.60
CA LYS A 9 38.32 -10.41 7.11
C LYS A 9 39.05 -9.41 8.00
N THR A 10 38.34 -8.39 8.47
CA THR A 10 38.91 -7.22 9.16
C THR A 10 38.48 -7.12 10.62
N GLY A 11 37.53 -7.95 11.06
CA GLY A 11 36.90 -7.90 12.38
C GLY A 11 35.76 -6.89 12.44
N PHE A 12 34.81 -7.11 13.37
CA PHE A 12 33.59 -6.30 13.51
C PHE A 12 33.88 -4.80 13.66
N ARG A 13 34.60 -4.40 14.71
CA ARG A 13 34.87 -2.97 15.02
C ARG A 13 35.56 -2.23 13.88
N LYS A 14 36.58 -2.83 13.25
CA LYS A 14 37.31 -2.18 12.14
C LYS A 14 36.44 -2.04 10.90
N SER A 15 35.59 -3.02 10.61
CA SER A 15 34.68 -3.00 9.46
C SER A 15 33.64 -1.90 9.63
N VAL A 16 33.03 -1.80 10.81
CA VAL A 16 32.07 -0.73 11.14
C VAL A 16 32.76 0.65 11.06
N GLN A 17 33.94 0.81 11.66
CA GLN A 17 34.68 2.09 11.59
C GLN A 17 35.04 2.48 10.15
N SER A 18 35.39 1.51 9.31
CA SER A 18 35.66 1.74 7.88
C SER A 18 34.42 2.24 7.16
N LEU A 19 33.25 1.68 7.46
CA LEU A 19 31.98 2.12 6.88
C LEU A 19 31.59 3.50 7.38
N ILE A 20 31.76 3.80 8.67
CA ILE A 20 31.56 5.15 9.24
C ILE A 20 32.41 6.17 8.48
N LYS A 21 33.70 5.88 8.25
CA LYS A 21 34.59 6.75 7.46
C LYS A 21 34.12 6.91 6.01
N GLN A 22 33.73 5.82 5.34
CA GLN A 22 33.19 5.88 3.99
C GLN A 22 31.93 6.75 3.92
N VAL A 23 31.01 6.62 4.88
CA VAL A 23 29.82 7.47 4.98
C VAL A 23 30.21 8.95 5.17
N GLN A 24 31.18 9.24 6.04
CA GLN A 24 31.69 10.61 6.24
C GLN A 24 32.34 11.17 4.96
N GLU A 25 33.13 10.38 4.24
CA GLU A 25 33.76 10.79 2.98
C GLU A 25 32.71 11.18 1.93
N ILE A 26 31.68 10.35 1.74
CA ILE A 26 30.59 10.65 0.80
C ILE A 26 29.79 11.87 1.30
N TYR A 27 29.52 11.95 2.61
CA TYR A 27 28.79 13.08 3.19
C TYR A 27 29.55 14.40 3.05
N LEU A 28 30.88 14.42 3.05
CA LEU A 28 31.67 15.66 2.95
C LEU A 28 32.05 16.03 1.50
N ALA A 29 31.78 15.17 0.52
CA ALA A 29 32.27 15.32 -0.86
C ALA A 29 31.53 16.38 -1.69
N ASP A 30 30.33 16.81 -1.29
CA ASP A 30 29.46 17.72 -2.05
C ASP A 30 28.51 18.47 -1.11
N ASP A 31 27.42 19.08 -1.59
CA ASP A 31 26.33 19.70 -0.80
C ASP A 31 24.95 19.04 -1.03
N ILE A 32 24.94 17.86 -1.66
CA ILE A 32 23.71 17.17 -2.09
C ILE A 32 22.96 16.62 -0.87
N PRO A 33 21.65 16.92 -0.71
CA PRO A 33 20.86 16.42 0.41
C PRO A 33 20.69 14.89 0.37
N TRP A 34 20.59 14.29 1.55
CA TRP A 34 20.42 12.85 1.68
C TRP A 34 18.97 12.50 2.02
N VAL A 35 18.47 11.43 1.43
CA VAL A 35 17.14 10.86 1.70
C VAL A 35 17.32 9.41 2.13
N VAL A 36 17.21 9.13 3.43
CA VAL A 36 17.35 7.79 3.99
C VAL A 36 15.98 7.11 4.03
N GLY A 37 15.83 6.02 3.29
CA GLY A 37 14.64 5.18 3.34
C GLY A 37 14.59 4.38 4.64
N TYR A 38 13.64 4.70 5.51
CA TYR A 38 13.46 4.06 6.80
C TYR A 38 12.11 3.37 6.90
N SER A 39 12.09 2.05 7.14
CA SER A 39 10.85 1.26 7.25
C SER A 39 10.63 0.67 8.65
N GLY A 40 11.48 1.00 9.62
CA GLY A 40 11.46 0.40 10.96
C GLY A 40 11.94 -1.05 11.05
N GLY A 41 12.24 -1.68 9.92
CA GLY A 41 12.81 -3.03 9.87
C GLY A 41 14.33 -3.03 10.05
N LYS A 42 14.90 -4.20 10.37
CA LYS A 42 16.32 -4.38 10.73
C LYS A 42 17.31 -3.73 9.76
N ASP A 43 17.10 -3.92 8.46
CA ASP A 43 18.05 -3.47 7.42
C ASP A 43 18.05 -1.94 7.31
N SER A 44 16.86 -1.33 7.36
CA SER A 44 16.71 0.13 7.34
C SER A 44 17.19 0.79 8.64
N THR A 45 16.99 0.13 9.79
CA THR A 45 17.51 0.56 11.08
C THR A 45 19.04 0.55 11.06
N ALA A 46 19.67 -0.54 10.61
CA ALA A 46 21.14 -0.61 10.53
C ALA A 46 21.73 0.45 9.59
N ALA A 47 21.11 0.66 8.43
CA ALA A 47 21.53 1.71 7.49
C ALA A 47 21.45 3.11 8.12
N LEU A 48 20.33 3.44 8.79
CA LEU A 48 20.18 4.73 9.46
C LEU A 48 21.14 4.89 10.65
N GLN A 49 21.37 3.83 11.44
CA GLN A 49 22.33 3.84 12.55
C GLN A 49 23.75 4.14 12.06
N LEU A 50 24.19 3.53 10.96
CA LEU A 50 25.50 3.82 10.36
C LEU A 50 25.62 5.29 9.93
N VAL A 51 24.59 5.83 9.28
CA VAL A 51 24.56 7.25 8.89
C VAL A 51 24.59 8.14 10.12
N TRP A 52 23.79 7.83 11.14
CA TRP A 52 23.73 8.59 12.38
C TRP A 52 25.08 8.64 13.10
N MET A 53 25.71 7.48 13.29
CA MET A 53 27.03 7.37 13.93
C MET A 53 28.09 8.18 13.16
N ALA A 54 28.08 8.08 11.83
CA ALA A 54 28.99 8.85 10.97
C ALA A 54 28.85 10.36 11.18
N LEU A 55 27.62 10.87 11.26
CA LEU A 55 27.37 12.30 11.47
C LEU A 55 27.65 12.75 12.91
N ALA A 56 27.34 11.91 13.89
CA ALA A 56 27.59 12.19 15.31
C ALA A 56 29.11 12.30 15.60
N ASP A 57 29.93 11.50 14.93
CA ASP A 57 31.39 11.52 15.04
C ASP A 57 32.04 12.72 14.31
N LEU A 58 31.31 13.40 13.41
CA LEU A 58 31.79 14.62 12.78
C LEU A 58 31.68 15.84 13.71
N PRO A 59 32.64 16.80 13.65
CA PRO A 59 32.49 18.09 14.32
C PRO A 59 31.24 18.83 13.85
N LYS A 60 30.52 19.51 14.77
CA LYS A 60 29.26 20.24 14.46
C LYS A 60 29.34 21.13 13.22
N LYS A 61 30.47 21.82 13.00
CA LYS A 61 30.71 22.70 11.85
C LYS A 61 30.69 21.99 10.49
N LYS A 62 30.97 20.68 10.46
CA LYS A 62 30.99 19.86 9.25
C LYS A 62 29.64 19.19 8.96
N ARG A 63 28.64 19.34 9.82
CA ARG A 63 27.30 18.74 9.68
C ARG A 63 26.36 19.68 8.91
N HIS A 64 26.75 20.04 7.68
CA HIS A 64 26.09 21.13 6.92
C HIS A 64 24.88 20.68 6.09
N LYS A 65 24.75 19.39 5.77
CA LYS A 65 23.67 18.86 4.93
C LYS A 65 22.53 18.30 5.74
N ILE A 66 21.31 18.57 5.28
CA ILE A 66 20.10 17.94 5.79
C ILE A 66 20.04 16.48 5.33
N VAL A 67 19.72 15.60 6.27
CA VAL A 67 19.42 14.19 6.05
C VAL A 67 17.94 13.97 6.33
N HIS A 68 17.17 13.80 5.27
CA HIS A 68 15.75 13.49 5.34
C HIS A 68 15.58 12.00 5.59
N VAL A 69 14.99 11.61 6.73
CA VAL A 69 14.61 10.23 7.01
C VAL A 69 13.17 10.06 6.58
N ILE A 70 12.91 9.28 5.54
CA ILE A 70 11.55 9.11 5.01
C ILE A 70 11.01 7.74 5.39
N THR A 71 9.77 7.71 5.84
CA THR A 71 9.00 6.48 6.04
C THR A 71 7.69 6.57 5.29
N ASN A 72 7.39 5.54 4.50
CA ASN A 72 6.16 5.47 3.74
C ASN A 72 5.12 4.62 4.48
N ASP A 73 4.11 5.26 5.03
CA ASP A 73 2.95 4.61 5.63
C ASP A 73 1.89 4.36 4.55
N THR A 74 1.50 3.10 4.39
CA THR A 74 0.46 2.72 3.41
C THR A 74 -0.96 2.87 3.94
N LEU A 75 -1.12 3.23 5.22
CA LEU A 75 -2.38 3.28 5.98
C LEU A 75 -3.04 1.91 6.20
N VAL A 76 -2.38 0.84 5.77
CA VAL A 76 -2.80 -0.55 5.96
C VAL A 76 -1.63 -1.44 6.39
N GLU A 77 -0.57 -0.85 6.95
CA GLU A 77 0.51 -1.59 7.61
C GLU A 77 -0.02 -2.32 8.84
N ASN A 78 0.59 -3.45 9.21
CA ASN A 78 0.26 -4.15 10.45
C ASN A 78 0.29 -3.17 11.65
N PRO A 79 -0.77 -3.09 12.50
CA PRO A 79 -0.86 -2.09 13.56
C PRO A 79 0.32 -2.07 14.53
N ILE A 80 0.86 -3.24 14.90
CA ILE A 80 2.03 -3.34 15.80
C ILE A 80 3.26 -2.70 15.14
N VAL A 81 3.44 -2.96 13.85
CA VAL A 81 4.55 -2.41 13.06
C VAL A 81 4.38 -0.91 12.83
N ALA A 82 3.15 -0.45 12.58
CA ALA A 82 2.84 0.97 12.44
C ALA A 82 3.15 1.73 13.73
N LEU A 83 2.75 1.20 14.90
CA LEU A 83 3.08 1.77 16.20
C LEU A 83 4.58 1.82 16.44
N TRP A 84 5.29 0.73 16.15
CA TRP A 84 6.76 0.67 16.24
C TRP A 84 7.42 1.78 15.42
N VAL A 85 7.05 1.89 14.14
CA VAL A 85 7.60 2.89 13.23
C VAL A 85 7.30 4.32 13.71
N ASN A 86 6.05 4.59 14.10
CA ASN A 86 5.65 5.92 14.57
C ASN A 86 6.40 6.32 15.85
N ARG A 87 6.63 5.38 16.78
CA ARG A 87 7.43 5.63 17.99
C ARG A 87 8.89 5.88 17.65
N SER A 88 9.46 5.11 16.74
CA SER A 88 10.83 5.30 16.28
C SER A 88 11.03 6.68 15.64
N LEU A 89 10.13 7.13 14.77
CA LEU A 89 10.21 8.46 14.13
C LEU A 89 10.23 9.59 15.17
N LYS A 90 9.39 9.52 16.21
CA LYS A 90 9.39 10.51 17.31
C LYS A 90 10.72 10.51 18.06
N GLN A 91 11.30 9.34 18.30
CA GLN A 91 12.61 9.24 18.96
C GLN A 91 13.75 9.74 18.08
N ILE A 92 13.73 9.44 16.78
CA ILE A 92 14.66 9.98 15.78
C ILE A 92 14.61 11.51 15.80
N GLU A 93 13.42 12.12 15.82
CA GLU A 93 13.27 13.57 15.90
C GLU A 93 13.89 14.13 17.18
N THR A 94 13.48 13.60 18.34
CA THR A 94 13.94 14.05 19.65
C THR A 94 15.46 13.91 19.81
N ALA A 95 16.02 12.77 19.38
CA ALA A 95 17.45 12.50 19.50
C ALA A 95 18.27 13.36 18.52
N ALA A 96 17.73 13.67 17.33
CA ALA A 96 18.41 14.53 16.36
C ALA A 96 18.56 15.95 16.92
N GLU A 97 17.51 16.47 17.55
CA GLU A 97 17.53 17.76 18.23
C GLU A 97 18.54 17.76 19.40
N ALA A 98 18.44 16.77 20.29
CA ALA A 98 19.31 16.65 21.46
C ALA A 98 20.80 16.56 21.08
N GLN A 99 21.12 15.86 19.99
CA GLN A 99 22.49 15.66 19.51
C GLN A 99 22.97 16.74 18.52
N SER A 100 22.12 17.72 18.20
CA SER A 100 22.36 18.74 17.17
C SER A 100 22.78 18.10 15.83
N LEU A 101 22.01 17.12 15.37
CA LEU A 101 22.21 16.45 14.08
C LEU A 101 21.23 17.02 13.04
N PRO A 102 21.67 17.19 11.78
CA PRO A 102 20.83 17.73 10.71
C PRO A 102 19.89 16.66 10.13
N VAL A 103 19.27 15.84 10.99
CA VAL A 103 18.37 14.75 10.62
C VAL A 103 16.92 15.21 10.76
N LYS A 104 16.09 15.00 9.74
CA LYS A 104 14.67 15.35 9.74
C LYS A 104 13.81 14.17 9.33
N PRO A 105 13.00 13.57 10.24
CA PRO A 105 12.05 12.54 9.87
C PRO A 105 10.85 13.08 9.11
N HIS A 106 10.34 12.31 8.15
CA HIS A 106 9.15 12.59 7.33
C HIS A 106 8.32 11.33 7.20
N LYS A 107 7.05 11.40 7.59
CA LYS A 107 6.06 10.37 7.29
C LYS A 107 5.37 10.71 5.97
N LEU A 108 5.46 9.81 5.01
CA LEU A 108 4.88 9.92 3.68
C LEU A 108 3.65 9.02 3.58
N GLU A 109 2.58 9.53 2.97
CA GLU A 109 1.31 8.84 2.83
C GLU A 109 0.80 8.92 1.37
N PRO A 110 0.01 7.93 0.92
CA PRO A 110 -0.73 8.03 -0.33
C PRO A 110 -1.68 9.23 -0.32
N VAL A 111 -1.91 9.82 -1.49
CA VAL A 111 -2.99 10.79 -1.65
C VAL A 111 -4.33 10.08 -1.49
N ILE A 112 -5.36 10.80 -1.03
CA ILE A 112 -6.67 10.21 -0.68
C ILE A 112 -7.27 9.31 -1.78
N ASN A 113 -7.16 9.73 -3.03
CA ASN A 113 -7.71 8.97 -4.17
C ASN A 113 -6.98 7.64 -4.43
N ASP A 114 -5.78 7.49 -3.88
CA ASP A 114 -4.90 6.34 -4.08
C ASP A 114 -4.80 5.44 -2.85
N THR A 115 -5.46 5.78 -1.74
CA THR A 115 -5.47 4.92 -0.55
C THR A 115 -6.14 3.58 -0.84
N PHE A 116 -5.81 2.59 -0.03
CA PHE A 116 -6.24 1.21 -0.24
C PHE A 116 -7.78 1.11 -0.24
N TRP A 117 -8.44 1.67 0.77
CA TRP A 117 -9.89 1.59 0.92
C TRP A 117 -10.64 2.44 -0.10
N VAL A 118 -10.11 3.61 -0.50
CA VAL A 118 -10.74 4.42 -1.57
C VAL A 118 -10.69 3.69 -2.91
N LYS A 119 -9.59 2.99 -3.24
CA LYS A 119 -9.53 2.17 -4.45
C LYS A 119 -10.46 0.96 -4.38
N MET A 120 -10.48 0.25 -3.26
CA MET A 120 -11.21 -1.01 -3.17
C MET A 120 -12.69 -0.83 -2.82
N LEU A 121 -13.02 -0.12 -1.75
CA LEU A 121 -14.41 0.13 -1.35
C LEU A 121 -15.03 1.24 -2.19
N GLY A 122 -14.29 2.32 -2.47
CA GLY A 122 -14.78 3.42 -3.31
C GLY A 122 -14.96 2.96 -4.76
N TRP A 123 -13.87 2.67 -5.45
CA TRP A 123 -13.90 2.35 -6.88
C TRP A 123 -14.25 0.89 -7.21
N GLY A 124 -14.13 -0.04 -6.26
CA GLY A 124 -14.35 -1.46 -6.50
C GLY A 124 -13.15 -2.17 -7.11
N TYR A 125 -11.92 -1.70 -6.90
CA TYR A 125 -10.73 -2.41 -7.39
C TYR A 125 -10.66 -3.80 -6.76
N PRO A 126 -10.41 -4.88 -7.52
CA PRO A 126 -10.20 -6.19 -6.94
C PRO A 126 -8.94 -6.21 -6.06
N ALA A 127 -8.94 -7.07 -5.04
CA ALA A 127 -7.79 -7.24 -4.16
C ALA A 127 -6.49 -7.51 -4.96
N PRO A 128 -5.35 -6.91 -4.55
CA PRO A 128 -4.09 -7.03 -5.29
C PRO A 128 -3.67 -8.48 -5.55
N ARG A 129 -3.26 -8.79 -6.77
CA ARG A 129 -2.79 -10.12 -7.17
C ARG A 129 -1.59 -10.03 -8.11
N PRO A 130 -0.84 -11.12 -8.38
CA PRO A 130 0.45 -11.04 -9.09
C PRO A 130 0.42 -10.29 -10.42
N LYS A 131 -0.63 -10.44 -11.23
CA LYS A 131 -0.80 -9.74 -12.52
C LYS A 131 -1.53 -8.39 -12.43
N PHE A 132 -2.00 -8.01 -11.25
CA PHE A 132 -2.75 -6.77 -11.01
C PHE A 132 -2.37 -6.17 -9.65
N ARG A 133 -1.08 -5.82 -9.52
CA ARG A 133 -0.48 -5.30 -8.28
C ARG A 133 -0.54 -3.76 -8.24
N TRP A 134 -1.75 -3.22 -8.16
CA TRP A 134 -2.00 -1.78 -8.20
C TRP A 134 -1.55 -1.03 -6.93
N CYS A 135 -1.41 -1.73 -5.80
CA CYS A 135 -1.09 -1.14 -4.49
C CYS A 135 0.35 -0.66 -4.39
N THR A 136 1.33 -1.35 -5.00
CA THR A 136 2.75 -0.99 -4.85
C THR A 136 3.09 0.36 -5.44
N SER A 137 2.59 0.66 -6.65
CA SER A 137 2.85 1.97 -7.26
C SER A 137 2.25 3.08 -6.40
N ARG A 138 0.95 2.98 -6.13
CA ARG A 138 0.16 4.01 -5.46
C ARG A 138 0.52 4.25 -4.01
N LEU A 139 0.67 3.17 -3.25
CA LEU A 139 0.85 3.24 -1.80
C LEU A 139 2.31 3.37 -1.39
N LYS A 140 3.28 2.91 -2.22
CA LYS A 140 4.71 2.86 -1.85
C LYS A 140 5.62 3.69 -2.75
N ILE A 141 5.50 3.53 -4.07
CA ILE A 141 6.42 4.17 -5.03
C ILE A 141 6.08 5.65 -5.22
N ASP A 142 4.81 5.97 -5.44
CA ASP A 142 4.37 7.32 -5.81
C ASP A 142 4.59 8.34 -4.67
N PRO A 143 4.27 8.06 -3.39
CA PRO A 143 4.54 8.99 -2.30
C PRO A 143 6.04 9.26 -2.12
N THR A 144 6.84 8.20 -2.16
CA THR A 144 8.31 8.28 -2.08
C THR A 144 8.89 9.08 -3.25
N SER A 145 8.45 8.79 -4.48
CA SER A 145 8.92 9.47 -5.69
C SER A 145 8.58 10.95 -5.69
N ARG A 146 7.36 11.33 -5.27
CA ARG A 146 6.96 12.74 -5.13
C ARG A 146 7.86 13.49 -4.15
N PHE A 147 8.22 12.86 -3.03
CA PHE A 147 9.11 13.48 -2.05
C PHE A 147 10.52 13.67 -2.62
N ILE A 148 11.12 12.62 -3.21
CA ILE A 148 12.47 12.70 -3.78
C ILE A 148 12.51 13.74 -4.91
N GLN A 149 11.49 13.78 -5.79
CA GLN A 149 11.39 14.79 -6.84
C GLN A 149 11.32 16.22 -6.28
N ARG A 150 10.66 16.44 -5.13
CA ARG A 150 10.64 17.74 -4.46
C ARG A 150 12.04 18.13 -3.94
N VAL A 151 12.78 17.18 -3.38
CA VAL A 151 14.16 17.41 -2.95
C VAL A 151 15.06 17.73 -4.16
N VAL A 152 14.98 16.93 -5.22
CA VAL A 152 15.76 17.13 -6.45
C VAL A 152 15.42 18.47 -7.11
N SER A 153 14.15 18.86 -7.20
CA SER A 153 13.76 20.15 -7.79
C SER A 153 14.23 21.36 -6.99
N THR A 154 14.42 21.21 -5.68
CA THR A 154 14.91 22.29 -4.80
C THR A 154 16.44 22.38 -4.77
N ASN A 155 17.13 21.23 -4.88
CA ASN A 155 18.57 21.12 -4.63
C ASN A 155 19.40 20.69 -5.86
N GLY A 156 18.76 20.44 -7.01
CA GLY A 156 19.39 19.95 -8.24
C GLY A 156 19.58 18.42 -8.26
N GLU A 157 20.01 17.84 -7.13
CA GLU A 157 20.28 16.39 -6.97
C GLU A 157 19.83 15.88 -5.58
N ALA A 158 19.76 14.55 -5.42
CA ALA A 158 19.57 13.90 -4.12
C ALA A 158 20.34 12.57 -4.03
N ILE A 159 20.85 12.23 -2.83
CA ILE A 159 21.42 10.90 -2.54
C ILE A 159 20.43 10.10 -1.69
N VAL A 160 19.91 9.01 -2.23
CA VAL A 160 18.96 8.10 -1.58
C VAL A 160 19.72 6.96 -0.91
N VAL A 161 19.68 6.90 0.41
CA VAL A 161 20.32 5.84 1.19
C VAL A 161 19.32 4.72 1.44
N LEU A 162 19.67 3.48 1.05
CA LEU A 162 18.78 2.33 1.16
C LEU A 162 19.44 1.16 1.90
N GLY A 163 18.68 0.48 2.75
CA GLY A 163 19.11 -0.76 3.43
C GLY A 163 19.10 -2.03 2.56
N THR A 164 19.18 -1.91 1.23
CA THR A 164 19.15 -3.06 0.31
C THR A 164 20.45 -3.85 0.34
N ARG A 165 20.38 -5.18 0.26
CA ARG A 165 21.57 -6.06 0.30
C ARG A 165 21.60 -7.06 -0.84
N LYS A 166 22.81 -7.35 -1.35
CA LYS A 166 23.03 -8.37 -2.40
C LYS A 166 22.61 -9.77 -1.93
N ALA A 167 22.78 -10.05 -0.64
CA ALA A 167 22.42 -11.33 -0.04
C ALA A 167 20.90 -11.57 0.05
N GLU A 168 20.04 -10.61 -0.28
CA GLU A 168 18.58 -10.81 -0.22
C GLU A 168 18.03 -11.69 -1.36
N SER A 169 18.60 -11.60 -2.57
CA SER A 169 18.29 -12.51 -3.68
C SER A 169 19.30 -12.37 -4.83
N SER A 170 19.45 -13.42 -5.65
CA SER A 170 20.28 -13.37 -6.87
C SER A 170 19.84 -12.28 -7.84
N ALA A 171 18.52 -12.06 -7.97
CA ALA A 171 17.96 -11.00 -8.79
C ALA A 171 18.35 -9.60 -8.27
N ARG A 172 18.32 -9.38 -6.94
CA ARG A 172 18.74 -8.10 -6.35
C ARG A 172 20.24 -7.86 -6.51
N ALA A 173 21.06 -8.89 -6.30
CA ALA A 173 22.51 -8.80 -6.51
C ALA A 173 22.85 -8.36 -7.96
N HIS A 174 22.24 -9.02 -8.95
CA HIS A 174 22.48 -8.70 -10.36
C HIS A 174 22.06 -7.26 -10.71
N VAL A 175 20.92 -6.81 -10.20
CA VAL A 175 20.45 -5.42 -10.39
C VAL A 175 21.44 -4.44 -9.76
N MET A 176 21.84 -4.66 -8.50
CA MET A 176 22.80 -3.79 -7.81
C MET A 176 24.15 -3.70 -8.53
N GLU A 177 24.69 -4.83 -8.99
CA GLU A 177 25.97 -4.88 -9.72
C GLU A 177 25.89 -4.16 -11.07
N LYS A 178 24.82 -4.38 -11.83
CA LYS A 178 24.58 -3.70 -13.11
C LYS A 178 24.51 -2.19 -12.94
N HIS A 179 23.89 -1.70 -11.87
CA HIS A 179 23.82 -0.28 -11.57
C HIS A 179 25.15 0.29 -11.09
N ALA A 180 25.90 -0.45 -10.27
CA ALA A 180 27.23 -0.04 -9.82
C ALA A 180 28.23 0.08 -10.98
N GLN A 181 28.19 -0.84 -11.96
CA GLN A 181 29.09 -0.82 -13.13
C GLN A 181 28.88 0.39 -14.05
N LYS A 182 27.68 0.96 -14.06
CA LYS A 182 27.35 2.15 -14.88
C LYS A 182 27.69 3.47 -14.19
N SER A 183 27.97 3.44 -12.89
CA SER A 183 28.17 4.65 -12.12
C SER A 183 29.53 5.27 -12.35
N THR A 184 29.56 6.60 -12.49
CA THR A 184 30.78 7.40 -12.51
C THR A 184 31.28 7.78 -11.11
N ARG A 185 30.45 7.55 -10.07
CA ARG A 185 30.74 7.92 -8.68
C ARG A 185 30.95 6.68 -7.83
N THR A 186 32.09 6.58 -7.15
CA THR A 186 32.41 5.46 -6.26
C THR A 186 31.34 5.30 -5.17
N HIS A 187 30.90 4.07 -4.92
CA HIS A 187 29.85 3.67 -3.96
C HIS A 187 28.43 4.14 -4.24
N LEU A 188 28.22 5.01 -5.24
CA LEU A 188 26.90 5.48 -5.64
C LEU A 188 26.48 4.79 -6.94
N SER A 189 25.19 4.71 -7.19
CA SER A 189 24.64 4.31 -8.49
C SER A 189 23.44 5.17 -8.87
N GLU A 190 23.14 5.28 -10.16
CA GLU A 190 22.00 6.09 -10.61
C GLU A 190 20.67 5.43 -10.24
N HIS A 191 19.70 6.24 -9.81
CA HIS A 191 18.34 5.79 -9.61
C HIS A 191 17.66 5.48 -10.95
N THR A 192 16.97 4.35 -11.05
CA THR A 192 16.42 3.84 -12.32
C THR A 192 15.33 4.72 -12.94
N SER A 193 14.48 5.33 -12.10
CA SER A 193 13.30 6.07 -12.55
C SER A 193 13.32 7.57 -12.21
N LEU A 194 14.29 8.04 -11.45
CA LEU A 194 14.35 9.42 -10.95
C LEU A 194 15.66 10.04 -11.42
N THR A 195 15.55 10.94 -12.39
CA THR A 195 16.70 11.72 -12.87
C THR A 195 17.32 12.52 -11.72
N ASN A 196 18.64 12.64 -11.71
CA ASN A 196 19.42 13.36 -10.69
C ASN A 196 19.26 12.81 -9.26
N ALA A 197 18.84 11.56 -9.11
CA ALA A 197 18.88 10.84 -7.84
C ALA A 197 19.93 9.73 -7.89
N TRP A 198 20.76 9.67 -6.85
CA TRP A 198 21.78 8.64 -6.65
C TRP A 198 21.32 7.67 -5.56
N ILE A 199 21.78 6.42 -5.62
CA ILE A 199 21.50 5.38 -4.63
C ILE A 199 22.79 5.04 -3.90
N TYR A 200 22.72 5.00 -2.57
CA TYR A 200 23.80 4.56 -1.69
C TYR A 200 23.33 3.41 -0.78
N PRO A 201 23.81 2.17 -0.99
CA PRO A 201 23.48 1.03 -0.14
C PRO A 201 24.61 0.70 0.85
N PRO A 202 24.71 1.37 2.03
CA PRO A 202 25.86 1.24 2.95
C PRO A 202 26.06 -0.19 3.48
N ILE A 203 25.00 -0.97 3.58
CA ILE A 203 25.02 -2.37 4.04
C ILE A 203 24.92 -3.38 2.88
N GLY A 204 25.18 -2.94 1.64
CA GLY A 204 24.94 -3.73 0.43
C GLY A 204 25.60 -5.11 0.41
N ASP A 205 26.76 -5.23 1.06
CA ASP A 205 27.55 -6.48 1.16
C ASP A 205 27.30 -7.28 2.45
N TRP A 206 26.36 -6.86 3.30
CA TRP A 206 26.06 -7.56 4.55
C TRP A 206 25.14 -8.76 4.34
N SER A 207 25.39 -9.83 5.10
CA SER A 207 24.46 -10.94 5.28
C SER A 207 23.35 -10.60 6.28
N ASN A 208 22.38 -11.50 6.44
CA ASN A 208 21.34 -11.34 7.46
C ASN A 208 21.94 -11.30 8.88
N ASP A 209 22.90 -12.19 9.14
CA ASP A 209 23.56 -12.32 10.45
C ASP A 209 24.46 -11.12 10.75
N ASP A 210 25.09 -10.53 9.72
CA ASP A 210 25.89 -9.32 9.90
C ASP A 210 25.02 -8.14 10.37
N VAL A 211 23.79 -8.00 9.84
CA VAL A 211 22.84 -6.96 10.26
C VAL A 211 22.47 -7.15 11.72
N TRP A 212 22.06 -8.36 12.13
CA TRP A 212 21.70 -8.61 13.53
C TRP A 212 22.89 -8.49 14.47
N THR A 213 24.06 -8.98 14.07
CA THR A 213 25.30 -8.83 14.85
C THR A 213 25.59 -7.35 15.11
N PHE A 214 25.41 -6.50 14.11
CA PHE A 214 25.55 -5.06 14.25
C PHE A 214 24.51 -4.47 15.21
N LEU A 215 23.22 -4.75 14.99
CA LEU A 215 22.13 -4.22 15.82
C LEU A 215 22.22 -4.66 17.29
N MET A 216 22.74 -5.87 17.56
CA MET A 216 22.86 -6.40 18.92
C MET A 216 24.14 -5.94 19.65
N GLN A 217 25.17 -5.52 18.92
CA GLN A 217 26.44 -5.05 19.51
C GLN A 217 26.56 -3.53 19.60
N ILE A 218 25.75 -2.80 18.84
CA ILE A 218 25.77 -1.33 18.82
C ILE A 218 24.41 -0.82 19.26
N ASP A 219 24.43 0.03 20.29
CA ASP A 219 23.25 0.67 20.81
C ASP A 219 22.61 1.58 19.78
N ASN A 220 21.28 1.60 19.78
CA ASN A 220 20.53 2.48 18.91
C ASN A 220 20.76 3.95 19.32
N PRO A 221 21.30 4.81 18.43
CA PRO A 221 21.71 6.16 18.80
C PRO A 221 20.53 7.13 19.00
N TRP A 222 19.29 6.74 18.66
CA TRP A 222 18.08 7.49 19.02
C TRP A 222 17.30 6.87 20.18
N GLY A 223 17.85 5.85 20.85
CA GLY A 223 17.30 5.32 22.10
C GLY A 223 16.13 4.34 21.94
N TYR A 224 15.89 3.82 20.73
CA TYR A 224 14.89 2.76 20.53
C TYR A 224 15.54 1.37 20.58
N ASP A 225 15.28 0.57 21.60
CA ASP A 225 16.04 -0.66 21.83
C ASP A 225 15.96 -1.62 20.63
N ASN A 226 17.11 -2.02 20.11
CA ASN A 226 17.20 -2.99 19.03
C ASN A 226 16.74 -4.38 19.50
N LYS A 227 16.73 -4.67 20.80
CA LYS A 227 16.20 -5.93 21.36
C LYS A 227 14.69 -6.03 21.19
N ASP A 228 13.96 -4.94 21.38
CA ASP A 228 12.51 -4.92 21.14
C ASP A 228 12.20 -5.19 19.66
N LEU A 229 13.05 -4.69 18.75
CA LEU A 229 12.97 -5.02 17.32
C LEU A 229 13.15 -6.53 17.10
N LEU A 230 14.16 -7.14 17.74
CA LEU A 230 14.38 -8.59 17.66
C LEU A 230 13.18 -9.37 18.21
N THR A 231 12.61 -8.96 19.35
CA THR A 231 11.41 -9.58 19.94
C THR A 231 10.21 -9.51 19.00
N MET A 232 10.03 -8.40 18.28
CA MET A 232 8.99 -8.29 17.25
C MET A 232 9.19 -9.30 16.11
N TYR A 233 10.44 -9.47 15.62
CA TYR A 233 10.76 -10.49 14.61
C TYR A 233 10.59 -11.92 15.15
N GLN A 234 10.89 -12.16 16.42
CA GLN A 234 10.66 -13.44 17.11
C GLN A 234 9.18 -13.80 17.15
N GLY A 235 8.34 -12.89 17.65
CA GLY A 235 6.89 -13.11 17.71
C GLY A 235 6.26 -13.33 16.34
N ALA A 236 6.86 -12.80 15.28
CA ALA A 236 6.44 -12.97 13.88
C ALA A 236 7.02 -14.21 13.18
N THR A 237 7.70 -15.08 13.90
CA THR A 237 8.29 -16.32 13.38
C THR A 237 7.52 -17.52 13.92
N GLU A 238 7.19 -18.46 13.05
CA GLU A 238 6.48 -19.69 13.42
C GLU A 238 7.27 -20.47 14.47
N GLY A 239 6.62 -20.83 15.59
CA GLY A 239 7.25 -21.51 16.72
C GLY A 239 8.03 -20.62 17.68
N GLY A 240 8.11 -19.30 17.45
CA GLY A 240 8.70 -18.33 18.38
C GLY A 240 10.22 -18.43 18.58
N GLU A 241 10.88 -19.42 17.96
CA GLU A 241 12.32 -19.62 18.10
C GLU A 241 13.12 -18.77 17.09
N CYS A 242 14.11 -18.03 17.61
CA CYS A 242 15.08 -17.24 16.85
C CYS A 242 16.46 -17.65 17.34
N PRO A 243 16.98 -18.77 16.84
CA PRO A 243 18.32 -19.17 17.22
C PRO A 243 19.26 -18.17 16.52
N LEU A 244 19.80 -17.23 17.30
CA LEU A 244 20.92 -16.36 16.89
C LEU A 244 22.16 -17.25 16.80
N VAL A 245 22.20 -18.14 15.80
CA VAL A 245 23.27 -19.12 15.68
C VAL A 245 24.45 -18.47 14.98
N ILE A 246 25.63 -18.64 15.56
CA ILE A 246 26.94 -18.32 14.97
C ILE A 246 27.31 -19.36 13.89
N ASP A 247 26.52 -20.43 13.77
CA ASP A 247 26.74 -21.57 12.89
C ASP A 247 25.94 -21.43 11.58
N THR A 248 26.64 -21.59 10.47
CA THR A 248 26.18 -21.37 9.09
C THR A 248 25.06 -22.30 8.61
N ASN A 249 24.67 -23.31 9.40
CA ASN A 249 23.71 -24.34 9.03
C ASN A 249 22.30 -24.16 9.62
N THR A 250 22.10 -23.19 10.53
CA THR A 250 20.78 -22.91 11.11
C THR A 250 20.21 -21.62 10.52
N GLN A 251 18.95 -21.65 10.11
CA GLN A 251 18.30 -20.49 9.49
C GLN A 251 18.04 -19.41 10.54
N SER A 252 18.69 -18.26 10.42
CA SER A 252 18.57 -17.16 11.38
C SER A 252 17.26 -16.38 11.22
N CYS A 253 16.78 -15.79 12.32
CA CYS A 253 15.64 -14.90 12.34
C CYS A 253 15.84 -13.69 11.41
N GLY A 254 14.78 -13.26 10.72
CA GLY A 254 14.84 -12.15 9.75
C GLY A 254 14.28 -12.45 8.36
N ASN A 255 13.76 -13.66 8.14
CA ASN A 255 12.94 -13.99 6.97
C ASN A 255 11.49 -13.50 7.09
N SER A 256 10.98 -13.28 8.31
CA SER A 256 9.66 -12.71 8.54
C SER A 256 9.61 -11.31 7.92
N ARG A 257 8.72 -11.14 6.94
CA ARG A 257 8.53 -9.88 6.24
C ARG A 257 7.26 -9.23 6.77
N PHE A 258 7.44 -8.13 7.47
CA PHE A 258 6.34 -7.25 7.81
C PHE A 258 5.84 -6.54 6.56
N GLY A 259 4.53 -6.50 6.39
CA GLY A 259 3.87 -5.80 5.31
C GLY A 259 2.47 -5.38 5.71
N CYS A 260 1.73 -4.96 4.69
CA CYS A 260 0.34 -4.56 4.85
C CYS A 260 -0.50 -5.77 5.29
N TRP A 261 -1.31 -5.63 6.35
CA TRP A 261 -2.16 -6.71 6.85
C TRP A 261 -3.26 -7.10 5.84
N THR A 262 -3.53 -6.25 4.85
CA THR A 262 -4.50 -6.50 3.76
C THR A 262 -3.90 -7.26 2.56
N CYS A 263 -2.65 -7.75 2.66
CA CYS A 263 -1.94 -8.29 1.51
C CYS A 263 -2.46 -9.67 1.04
N THR A 264 -2.96 -9.71 -0.19
CA THR A 264 -3.46 -10.93 -0.88
C THR A 264 -2.49 -11.49 -1.94
N LEU A 265 -1.23 -11.04 -1.96
CA LEU A 265 -0.20 -11.60 -2.88
C LEU A 265 0.37 -12.93 -2.40
N VAL A 266 0.41 -13.12 -1.09
CA VAL A 266 0.75 -14.39 -0.42
C VAL A 266 -0.53 -15.10 -0.04
N ASP A 267 -0.53 -16.42 0.08
CA ASP A 267 -1.68 -17.25 0.50
C ASP A 267 -2.11 -17.01 1.94
N LYS A 268 -1.14 -16.91 2.84
CA LYS A 268 -1.37 -16.64 4.25
C LYS A 268 -0.44 -15.55 4.75
N ASP A 269 -0.94 -14.72 5.66
CA ASP A 269 -0.07 -13.83 6.42
C ASP A 269 0.52 -14.59 7.60
N ARG A 270 1.56 -15.39 7.32
CA ARG A 270 2.24 -16.20 8.35
C ARG A 270 2.83 -15.35 9.47
N SER A 271 3.18 -14.10 9.19
CA SER A 271 3.74 -13.19 10.19
C SER A 271 2.67 -12.80 11.19
N MET A 272 1.49 -12.40 10.72
CA MET A 272 0.37 -12.03 11.59
C MET A 272 -0.22 -13.25 12.30
N GLU A 273 -0.34 -14.39 11.61
CA GLU A 273 -0.75 -15.67 12.22
C GLU A 273 0.21 -16.07 13.35
N ALA A 274 1.53 -16.01 13.12
CA ALA A 274 2.52 -16.32 14.15
C ALA A 274 2.46 -15.34 15.33
N MET A 275 2.27 -14.04 15.08
CA MET A 275 2.14 -13.04 16.17
C MET A 275 0.98 -13.39 17.10
N ILE A 276 -0.17 -13.77 16.55
CA ILE A 276 -1.37 -14.12 17.33
C ILE A 276 -1.16 -15.45 18.05
N LEU A 277 -0.60 -16.46 17.39
CA LEU A 277 -0.40 -17.78 17.98
C LEU A 277 0.67 -17.80 19.08
N ASN A 278 1.70 -16.98 18.95
CA ASN A 278 2.81 -16.92 19.90
C ASN A 278 2.47 -16.05 21.13
N ASP A 279 1.41 -15.24 21.09
CA ASP A 279 1.04 -14.31 22.15
C ASP A 279 -0.47 -14.07 22.18
N GLU A 280 -1.15 -14.64 23.18
CA GLU A 280 -2.60 -14.52 23.39
C GLU A 280 -3.04 -13.04 23.57
N GLU A 281 -2.17 -12.16 24.07
CA GLU A 281 -2.48 -10.72 24.17
C GLU A 281 -2.65 -10.05 22.80
N LYS A 282 -2.29 -10.74 21.70
CA LYS A 282 -2.47 -10.26 20.32
C LYS A 282 -3.74 -10.80 19.65
N GLU A 283 -4.60 -11.52 20.37
CA GLU A 283 -5.88 -12.05 19.84
C GLU A 283 -6.79 -10.96 19.27
N TRP A 284 -6.68 -9.71 19.75
CA TRP A 284 -7.41 -8.56 19.19
C TRP A 284 -7.13 -8.31 17.70
N MET A 285 -6.06 -8.87 17.13
CA MET A 285 -5.73 -8.77 15.70
C MET A 285 -6.49 -9.78 14.82
N LEU A 286 -7.18 -10.77 15.40
CA LEU A 286 -7.89 -11.81 14.63
C LEU A 286 -8.83 -11.25 13.56
N PRO A 287 -9.65 -10.21 13.80
CA PRO A 287 -10.53 -9.66 12.77
C PRO A 287 -9.77 -9.10 11.55
N LEU A 288 -8.51 -8.67 11.70
CA LEU A 288 -7.69 -8.23 10.56
C LEU A 288 -7.35 -9.41 9.65
N LEU A 289 -7.01 -10.55 10.24
CA LEU A 289 -6.72 -11.79 9.51
C LEU A 289 -7.98 -12.32 8.81
N GLU A 290 -9.11 -12.33 9.51
CA GLU A 290 -10.41 -12.73 8.95
C GLU A 290 -10.82 -11.83 7.78
N LEU A 291 -10.72 -10.51 7.94
CA LEU A 291 -11.02 -9.56 6.87
C LEU A 291 -10.07 -9.71 5.68
N ARG A 292 -8.77 -9.88 5.93
CA ARG A 292 -7.79 -10.20 4.87
C ARG A 292 -8.19 -11.46 4.11
N ASN A 293 -8.62 -12.50 4.81
CA ASN A 293 -9.05 -13.76 4.20
C ASN A 293 -10.37 -13.61 3.45
N ALA A 294 -11.31 -12.79 3.93
CA ALA A 294 -12.55 -12.46 3.25
C ALA A 294 -12.33 -11.69 1.94
N MET A 295 -11.17 -11.04 1.76
CA MET A 295 -10.79 -10.34 0.53
C MET A 295 -9.95 -11.21 -0.42
N ASP A 296 -9.42 -12.34 0.04
CA ASP A 296 -8.55 -13.19 -0.76
C ASP A 296 -9.36 -13.97 -1.80
N PHE A 297 -9.09 -13.73 -3.08
CA PHE A 297 -9.79 -14.42 -4.17
C PHE A 297 -9.67 -15.95 -4.12
N ARG A 298 -8.71 -16.53 -3.38
CA ARG A 298 -8.55 -17.98 -3.20
C ARG A 298 -9.53 -18.60 -2.21
N THR A 299 -10.12 -17.80 -1.32
CA THR A 299 -11.11 -18.28 -0.33
C THR A 299 -12.54 -18.21 -0.88
N MET A 300 -12.74 -17.61 -2.06
CA MET A 300 -14.05 -17.37 -2.69
C MET A 300 -14.49 -18.50 -3.65
N GLY A 301 -14.07 -19.75 -3.39
CA GLY A 301 -14.41 -20.92 -4.20
C GLY A 301 -13.64 -21.04 -5.53
N GLU A 302 -14.03 -21.99 -6.38
CA GLU A 302 -13.27 -22.39 -7.58
C GLU A 302 -13.12 -21.28 -8.62
N ARG A 303 -14.14 -20.42 -8.74
CA ARG A 303 -14.12 -19.26 -9.67
C ARG A 303 -13.52 -18.00 -9.04
N GLY A 304 -13.05 -18.10 -7.79
CA GLY A 304 -12.51 -17.01 -7.02
C GLY A 304 -13.45 -15.82 -6.88
N ASP A 305 -12.95 -14.61 -7.08
CA ASP A 305 -13.71 -13.37 -6.86
C ASP A 305 -14.69 -13.00 -7.99
N ARG A 306 -14.95 -13.91 -8.95
CA ARG A 306 -15.81 -13.60 -10.11
C ARG A 306 -17.26 -13.31 -9.72
N ASN A 307 -17.81 -14.02 -8.74
CA ASN A 307 -19.21 -13.90 -8.34
C ASN A 307 -19.53 -12.58 -7.61
N VAL A 308 -18.50 -11.94 -7.04
CA VAL A 308 -18.63 -10.67 -6.32
C VAL A 308 -18.17 -9.49 -7.17
N ARG A 309 -17.99 -9.69 -8.48
CA ARG A 309 -17.51 -8.68 -9.42
C ARG A 309 -18.49 -8.50 -10.56
N ASP A 310 -18.67 -7.25 -10.95
CA ASP A 310 -19.47 -6.90 -12.11
C ASP A 310 -18.83 -7.51 -13.36
N PHE A 311 -19.62 -8.08 -14.25
CA PHE A 311 -19.12 -8.62 -15.51
C PHE A 311 -18.75 -7.51 -16.51
N ARG A 312 -19.22 -6.28 -16.27
CA ARG A 312 -18.90 -5.07 -17.01
C ARG A 312 -17.69 -4.38 -16.39
N ARG A 313 -16.81 -3.83 -17.23
CA ARG A 313 -15.71 -2.96 -16.78
C ARG A 313 -16.30 -1.66 -16.21
N MET A 314 -15.48 -0.84 -15.53
CA MET A 314 -15.94 0.41 -14.89
C MET A 314 -16.74 1.38 -15.79
N HIS A 315 -16.56 1.30 -17.11
CA HIS A 315 -17.30 2.13 -18.07
C HIS A 315 -18.48 1.41 -18.74
N GLY A 316 -18.93 0.26 -18.23
CA GLY A 316 -20.00 -0.58 -18.79
C GLY A 316 -19.56 -1.55 -19.87
N LYS A 317 -18.35 -1.38 -20.43
CA LYS A 317 -17.86 -2.24 -21.52
C LYS A 317 -17.65 -3.68 -21.06
N VAL A 318 -18.14 -4.62 -21.84
CA VAL A 318 -17.86 -6.06 -21.67
C VAL A 318 -16.68 -6.42 -22.59
N GLN A 319 -15.61 -6.93 -22.01
CA GLN A 319 -14.39 -7.34 -22.74
C GLN A 319 -14.20 -8.85 -22.59
N ILE A 320 -13.99 -9.55 -23.69
CA ILE A 320 -13.82 -11.01 -23.69
C ILE A 320 -12.34 -11.39 -23.72
N PHE A 321 -11.95 -12.34 -22.88
CA PHE A 321 -10.65 -13.01 -22.90
C PHE A 321 -10.86 -14.52 -22.73
N ASN A 322 -10.29 -15.31 -23.64
CA ASN A 322 -10.47 -16.78 -23.69
C ASN A 322 -11.94 -17.22 -23.66
N GLY A 323 -12.81 -16.50 -24.40
CA GLY A 323 -14.23 -16.81 -24.48
C GLY A 323 -15.07 -16.34 -23.28
N GLU A 324 -14.46 -15.79 -22.24
CA GLU A 324 -15.15 -15.35 -21.01
C GLU A 324 -15.03 -13.83 -20.81
N PRO A 325 -16.05 -13.16 -20.24
CA PRO A 325 -15.94 -11.77 -19.82
C PRO A 325 -14.84 -11.56 -18.78
N ILE A 326 -14.04 -10.52 -18.95
CA ILE A 326 -13.08 -10.04 -17.96
C ILE A 326 -13.86 -9.27 -16.89
N PRO A 327 -13.92 -9.75 -15.63
CA PRO A 327 -14.68 -9.07 -14.60
C PRO A 327 -14.17 -7.64 -14.37
N GLY A 328 -15.08 -6.72 -14.10
CA GLY A 328 -14.84 -5.34 -13.70
C GLY A 328 -14.77 -5.15 -12.19
N PRO A 329 -15.31 -4.07 -11.62
CA PRO A 329 -15.16 -3.76 -10.21
C PRO A 329 -15.95 -4.71 -9.31
N TYR A 330 -15.66 -4.70 -8.01
CA TYR A 330 -16.53 -5.29 -6.99
C TYR A 330 -17.91 -4.66 -7.01
N ILE A 331 -18.95 -5.50 -6.90
CA ILE A 331 -20.35 -5.08 -6.85
C ILE A 331 -20.64 -4.31 -5.55
N GLN A 332 -21.75 -3.56 -5.54
CA GLN A 332 -22.15 -2.74 -4.41
C GLN A 332 -22.28 -3.54 -3.10
N SER A 333 -23.06 -4.62 -3.10
CA SER A 333 -23.30 -5.46 -1.92
C SER A 333 -22.02 -5.99 -1.29
N PHE A 334 -21.03 -6.37 -2.11
CA PHE A 334 -19.74 -6.83 -1.60
C PHE A 334 -18.92 -5.70 -0.96
N ARG A 335 -18.93 -4.49 -1.54
CA ARG A 335 -18.22 -3.32 -0.98
C ARG A 335 -18.86 -2.84 0.32
N GLU A 336 -20.18 -2.86 0.40
CA GLU A 336 -20.92 -2.55 1.64
C GLU A 336 -20.63 -3.58 2.74
N ASN A 337 -20.62 -4.87 2.40
CA ASN A 337 -20.27 -5.91 3.35
C ASN A 337 -18.82 -5.79 3.85
N LEU A 338 -17.87 -5.52 2.96
CA LEU A 338 -16.48 -5.28 3.36
C LEU A 338 -16.33 -4.05 4.25
N LEU A 339 -17.07 -2.96 3.98
CA LEU A 339 -17.09 -1.78 4.84
C LEU A 339 -17.62 -2.13 6.24
N ARG A 340 -18.71 -2.91 6.32
CA ARG A 340 -19.26 -3.37 7.60
C ARG A 340 -18.24 -4.19 8.39
N LEU A 341 -17.61 -5.19 7.76
CA LEU A 341 -16.56 -6.00 8.39
C LEU A 341 -15.35 -5.16 8.84
N LEU A 342 -14.95 -4.17 8.05
CA LEU A 342 -13.86 -3.26 8.39
C LEU A 342 -14.17 -2.38 9.61
N LEU A 343 -15.37 -1.82 9.67
CA LEU A 343 -15.81 -1.02 10.83
C LEU A 343 -15.99 -1.90 12.07
N GLN A 344 -16.49 -3.12 11.92
CA GLN A 344 -16.59 -4.09 13.01
C GLN A 344 -15.21 -4.48 13.55
N ALA A 345 -14.25 -4.76 12.66
CA ALA A 345 -12.86 -5.02 13.04
C ALA A 345 -12.26 -3.81 13.77
N GLN A 346 -12.52 -2.59 13.29
CA GLN A 346 -12.08 -1.37 13.98
C GLN A 346 -12.65 -1.27 15.40
N GLN A 347 -13.97 -1.41 15.57
CA GLN A 347 -14.63 -1.36 16.88
C GLN A 347 -14.12 -2.45 17.83
N TRP A 348 -13.91 -3.67 17.31
CA TRP A 348 -13.33 -4.77 18.08
C TRP A 348 -11.95 -4.42 18.63
N ILE A 349 -11.05 -3.89 17.78
CA ILE A 349 -9.70 -3.52 18.21
C ILE A 349 -9.74 -2.38 19.22
N ARG A 350 -10.65 -1.40 19.05
CA ARG A 350 -10.80 -0.31 20.01
C ARG A 350 -11.26 -0.79 21.39
N ALA A 351 -12.10 -1.82 21.44
CA ALA A 351 -12.62 -2.39 22.68
C ALA A 351 -11.64 -3.36 23.36
N ASN A 352 -10.97 -4.22 22.58
CA ASN A 352 -10.20 -5.37 23.10
C ASN A 352 -8.69 -5.20 22.97
N GLY A 353 -8.21 -4.25 22.17
CA GLY A 353 -6.79 -4.01 21.99
C GLY A 353 -6.14 -3.26 23.16
N PRO A 354 -4.80 -3.28 23.24
CA PRO A 354 -4.04 -2.50 24.21
C PRO A 354 -4.26 -0.99 24.00
N GLU A 355 -3.95 -0.19 25.03
CA GLU A 355 -4.23 1.25 25.07
C GLU A 355 -3.73 2.00 23.82
N GLU A 356 -2.56 1.60 23.30
CA GLU A 356 -1.93 2.20 22.13
C GLU A 356 -2.72 2.05 20.83
N VAL A 357 -3.62 1.05 20.73
CA VAL A 357 -4.47 0.82 19.54
C VAL A 357 -5.93 1.17 19.79
N ARG A 358 -6.32 1.60 20.99
CA ARG A 358 -7.72 1.94 21.29
C ARG A 358 -8.27 3.12 20.49
N SER A 359 -7.40 3.96 19.95
CA SER A 359 -7.76 5.07 19.06
C SER A 359 -7.44 4.78 17.59
N ILE A 360 -7.26 3.51 17.20
CA ILE A 360 -6.90 3.18 15.82
C ILE A 360 -8.02 3.53 14.84
N ASP A 361 -7.66 4.08 13.69
CA ASP A 361 -8.51 4.17 12.51
C ASP A 361 -7.98 3.17 11.47
N LEU A 362 -8.67 2.05 11.27
CA LEU A 362 -8.40 1.14 10.14
C LEU A 362 -8.84 1.77 8.82
N ILE A 363 -9.81 2.67 8.88
CA ILE A 363 -10.27 3.53 7.80
C ILE A 363 -10.53 4.92 8.34
N THR A 364 -9.91 5.92 7.73
CA THR A 364 -10.02 7.31 8.20
C THR A 364 -11.35 7.93 7.79
N LEU A 365 -11.80 8.96 8.52
CA LEU A 365 -12.98 9.74 8.14
C LEU A 365 -12.83 10.38 6.74
N ALA A 366 -11.62 10.79 6.36
CA ALA A 366 -11.35 11.32 5.03
C ALA A 366 -11.59 10.26 3.94
N GLU A 367 -11.21 9.00 4.19
CA GLU A 367 -11.47 7.89 3.28
C GLU A 367 -12.95 7.58 3.20
N LEU A 368 -13.66 7.50 4.33
CA LEU A 368 -15.10 7.26 4.36
C LEU A 368 -15.88 8.32 3.56
N ARG A 369 -15.57 9.61 3.78
CA ARG A 369 -16.19 10.71 3.02
C ARG A 369 -15.90 10.60 1.52
N LYS A 370 -14.68 10.23 1.13
CA LYS A 370 -14.34 10.06 -0.29
C LYS A 370 -15.01 8.83 -0.91
N ILE A 371 -15.14 7.74 -0.16
CA ILE A 371 -15.85 6.53 -0.58
C ILE A 371 -17.34 6.86 -0.81
N ARG A 372 -17.98 7.54 0.15
CA ARG A 372 -19.37 8.02 0.04
C ARG A 372 -19.56 8.88 -1.21
N GLU A 373 -18.66 9.84 -1.43
CA GLU A 373 -18.69 10.67 -2.64
C GLU A 373 -18.60 9.82 -3.92
N ILE A 374 -17.70 8.84 -4.00
CA ILE A 374 -17.57 7.96 -5.17
C ILE A 374 -18.85 7.13 -5.38
N TRP A 375 -19.41 6.56 -4.32
CA TRP A 375 -20.63 5.73 -4.39
C TRP A 375 -21.78 6.54 -4.96
N VAL A 376 -22.06 7.70 -4.36
CA VAL A 376 -23.20 8.51 -4.77
C VAL A 376 -22.96 9.15 -6.14
N THR A 377 -21.82 9.81 -6.35
CA THR A 377 -21.61 10.67 -7.54
C THR A 377 -21.13 9.92 -8.77
N GLU A 378 -20.21 8.96 -8.61
CA GLU A 378 -19.59 8.27 -9.75
C GLU A 378 -20.27 6.94 -10.07
N LYS A 379 -20.86 6.28 -9.05
CA LYS A 379 -21.54 4.99 -9.19
C LYS A 379 -23.07 5.09 -9.14
N HIS A 380 -23.61 6.28 -8.91
CA HIS A 380 -25.05 6.53 -8.82
C HIS A 380 -25.75 5.71 -7.74
N GLU A 381 -25.05 5.37 -6.65
CA GLU A 381 -25.58 4.65 -5.48
C GLU A 381 -26.23 5.67 -4.52
N ILE A 382 -27.34 6.25 -4.99
CA ILE A 382 -28.04 7.38 -4.34
C ILE A 382 -28.85 6.99 -3.11
N GLU A 383 -28.97 5.69 -2.81
CA GLU A 383 -29.42 5.22 -1.50
C GLU A 383 -28.49 5.67 -0.37
N ASP A 384 -27.26 6.10 -0.69
CA ASP A 384 -26.28 6.65 0.24
C ASP A 384 -26.10 5.76 1.49
N SER A 385 -25.78 4.49 1.25
CA SER A 385 -25.75 3.45 2.28
C SER A 385 -24.62 3.61 3.31
N LEU A 386 -23.56 4.36 3.00
CA LEU A 386 -22.38 4.48 3.88
C LEU A 386 -22.71 5.08 5.25
N PRO A 387 -23.41 6.24 5.37
CA PRO A 387 -23.89 6.75 6.65
C PRO A 387 -24.66 5.72 7.48
N HIS A 388 -25.55 4.95 6.85
CA HIS A 388 -26.33 3.92 7.52
C HIS A 388 -25.46 2.77 8.04
N ILE A 389 -24.53 2.26 7.23
CA ILE A 389 -23.57 1.21 7.65
C ILE A 389 -22.70 1.72 8.80
N TYR A 390 -22.28 2.98 8.76
CA TYR A 390 -21.48 3.58 9.81
C TYR A 390 -22.25 3.64 11.14
N GLU A 391 -23.48 4.15 11.12
CA GLU A 391 -24.33 4.23 12.32
C GLU A 391 -24.72 2.84 12.85
N GLU A 392 -25.05 1.90 11.95
CA GLU A 392 -25.35 0.50 12.29
C GLU A 392 -24.22 -0.16 13.08
N VAL A 393 -22.97 0.04 12.66
CA VAL A 393 -21.81 -0.65 13.25
C VAL A 393 -21.22 0.11 14.43
N THR A 394 -21.18 1.44 14.37
CA THR A 394 -20.51 2.26 15.39
C THR A 394 -21.45 2.77 16.47
N GLY A 395 -22.76 2.80 16.20
CA GLY A 395 -23.75 3.46 17.06
C GLY A 395 -23.68 5.00 17.03
N GLU A 396 -22.81 5.58 16.21
CA GLU A 396 -22.62 7.02 16.08
C GLU A 396 -23.10 7.50 14.70
N SER A 397 -23.75 8.66 14.65
CA SER A 397 -24.14 9.26 13.37
C SER A 397 -22.90 9.63 12.56
N PHE A 398 -22.92 9.32 11.25
CA PHE A 398 -21.79 9.59 10.37
C PHE A 398 -21.43 11.09 10.35
N PRO A 399 -20.20 11.49 10.76
CA PRO A 399 -19.86 12.89 10.94
C PRO A 399 -19.52 13.57 9.61
N ASP A 400 -20.52 13.79 8.76
CA ASP A 400 -20.39 14.49 7.49
C ASP A 400 -21.58 15.42 7.25
N ALA A 401 -21.28 16.71 7.09
CA ALA A 401 -22.29 17.73 6.83
C ALA A 401 -22.76 17.75 5.36
N LYS A 402 -22.04 17.04 4.47
CA LYS A 402 -22.39 16.98 3.05
C LYS A 402 -23.70 16.19 2.90
N ARG A 403 -24.68 16.83 2.30
CA ARG A 403 -25.94 16.20 1.88
C ARG A 403 -25.85 15.92 0.39
N PHE A 404 -26.08 14.67 0.03
CA PHE A 404 -26.33 14.29 -1.36
C PHE A 404 -27.82 14.24 -1.69
N ASP A 405 -28.68 14.65 -0.74
CA ASP A 405 -30.14 14.60 -0.84
C ASP A 405 -30.64 15.21 -2.15
N LEU A 406 -31.09 14.32 -3.01
CA LEU A 406 -31.90 14.65 -4.17
C LEU A 406 -33.34 14.45 -3.74
N ALA A 407 -34.10 15.54 -3.58
CA ALA A 407 -35.46 15.49 -3.09
C ALA A 407 -36.31 14.44 -3.84
N GLY A 408 -36.80 13.43 -3.12
CA GLY A 408 -37.61 12.31 -3.64
C GLY A 408 -36.81 11.14 -4.22
N LEU A 409 -35.50 11.06 -3.98
CA LEU A 409 -34.63 9.94 -4.36
C LEU A 409 -33.73 9.53 -3.18
N GLY A 410 -34.32 9.37 -1.99
CA GLY A 410 -33.62 8.93 -0.79
C GLY A 410 -33.58 7.41 -0.64
N TYR A 411 -33.13 6.95 0.53
CA TYR A 411 -33.02 5.52 0.85
C TYR A 411 -34.36 4.78 0.67
N GLU A 412 -35.46 5.31 1.20
CA GLU A 412 -36.79 4.69 1.13
C GLU A 412 -37.29 4.56 -0.31
N GLU A 413 -37.14 5.60 -1.14
CA GLU A 413 -37.52 5.52 -2.55
C GLU A 413 -36.65 4.55 -3.35
N MET A 414 -35.36 4.43 -3.03
CA MET A 414 -34.48 3.45 -3.67
C MET A 414 -34.82 2.02 -3.27
N GLN A 415 -35.24 1.77 -2.03
CA GLN A 415 -35.77 0.46 -1.62
C GLN A 415 -37.04 0.12 -2.39
N LEU A 416 -38.00 1.04 -2.50
CA LEU A 416 -39.21 0.83 -3.28
C LEU A 416 -38.89 0.57 -4.77
N LEU A 417 -37.96 1.32 -5.35
CA LEU A 417 -37.52 1.10 -6.73
C LEU A 417 -36.92 -0.29 -6.89
N LYS A 418 -36.09 -0.72 -5.94
CA LYS A 418 -35.49 -2.06 -5.94
C LYS A 418 -36.55 -3.16 -5.85
N GLU A 419 -37.54 -3.01 -4.96
CA GLU A 419 -38.68 -3.92 -4.85
C GLU A 419 -39.47 -4.01 -6.16
N CYS A 420 -39.67 -2.88 -6.86
CA CYS A 420 -40.36 -2.86 -8.15
C CYS A 420 -39.58 -3.58 -9.26
N CYS A 421 -38.24 -3.58 -9.20
CA CYS A 421 -37.37 -4.28 -10.15
C CYS A 421 -37.18 -5.77 -9.82
N GLY A 422 -37.48 -6.20 -8.58
CA GLY A 422 -37.33 -7.58 -8.14
C GLY A 422 -35.87 -8.06 -8.19
N ASP A 423 -35.63 -9.22 -8.80
CA ASP A 423 -34.29 -9.80 -8.93
C ASP A 423 -33.45 -9.21 -10.08
N ASP A 424 -34.03 -8.30 -10.88
CA ASP A 424 -33.35 -7.64 -12.00
C ASP A 424 -32.50 -6.45 -11.51
N GLU A 425 -31.32 -6.79 -10.99
CA GLU A 425 -30.35 -5.83 -10.47
C GLU A 425 -29.77 -4.92 -11.57
N ILE A 426 -29.72 -5.36 -12.84
CA ILE A 426 -29.24 -4.52 -13.95
C ILE A 426 -30.27 -3.45 -14.28
N HIS A 427 -31.55 -3.82 -14.33
CA HIS A 427 -32.64 -2.87 -14.54
C HIS A 427 -32.74 -1.86 -13.40
N TYR A 428 -32.62 -2.31 -12.14
CA TYR A 428 -32.54 -1.42 -10.98
C TYR A 428 -31.42 -0.38 -11.14
N GLN A 429 -30.20 -0.82 -11.47
CA GLN A 429 -29.06 0.07 -11.65
C GLN A 429 -29.27 1.06 -12.81
N MET A 430 -29.87 0.62 -13.92
CA MET A 430 -30.19 1.49 -15.04
C MET A 430 -31.16 2.59 -14.64
N VAL A 431 -32.30 2.22 -14.04
CA VAL A 431 -33.34 3.19 -13.67
C VAL A 431 -32.80 4.15 -12.61
N ARG A 432 -32.03 3.65 -11.63
CA ARG A 432 -31.36 4.48 -10.62
C ARG A 432 -30.40 5.49 -11.25
N GLU A 433 -29.53 5.07 -12.18
CA GLU A 433 -28.58 5.97 -12.87
C GLU A 433 -29.31 7.03 -13.71
N LEU A 434 -30.41 6.65 -14.38
CA LEU A 434 -31.24 7.57 -15.16
C LEU A 434 -31.93 8.62 -14.27
N LEU A 435 -32.56 8.20 -13.17
CA LEU A 435 -33.21 9.10 -12.21
C LEU A 435 -32.20 10.05 -11.57
N HIS A 436 -31.04 9.53 -11.15
CA HIS A 436 -29.97 10.35 -10.60
C HIS A 436 -29.50 11.40 -11.62
N THR A 437 -29.16 10.96 -12.83
CA THR A 437 -28.67 11.84 -13.89
C THR A 437 -29.69 12.92 -14.25
N GLU A 438 -30.96 12.56 -14.38
CA GLU A 438 -32.02 13.51 -14.72
C GLU A 438 -32.17 14.58 -13.63
N LYS A 439 -32.14 14.15 -12.36
CA LYS A 439 -32.26 15.03 -11.22
C LYS A 439 -31.06 15.97 -11.07
N GLU A 440 -29.83 15.49 -11.25
CA GLU A 440 -28.64 16.36 -11.25
C GLU A 440 -28.78 17.49 -12.29
N PHE A 441 -29.21 17.15 -13.51
CA PHE A 441 -29.38 18.12 -14.59
C PHE A 441 -30.58 19.04 -14.37
N SER A 442 -31.61 18.61 -13.63
CA SER A 442 -32.75 19.46 -13.29
C SER A 442 -32.36 20.66 -12.42
N LEU A 443 -31.26 20.54 -11.66
CA LEU A 443 -30.71 21.60 -10.81
C LEU A 443 -29.81 22.58 -11.59
N MET A 444 -29.48 22.29 -12.85
CA MET A 444 -28.56 23.09 -13.66
C MET A 444 -29.31 24.09 -14.56
N THR A 445 -28.78 25.31 -14.67
CA THR A 445 -29.33 26.34 -15.59
C THR A 445 -29.25 25.93 -17.06
N LYS A 446 -28.26 25.12 -17.45
CA LYS A 446 -28.08 24.59 -18.80
C LYS A 446 -27.94 23.08 -18.74
N ARG A 447 -28.79 22.36 -19.49
CA ARG A 447 -28.85 20.88 -19.51
C ARG A 447 -28.00 20.26 -20.62
N THR A 448 -26.95 20.95 -21.05
CA THR A 448 -26.09 20.52 -22.15
C THR A 448 -25.37 19.22 -21.79
N GLY A 449 -25.54 18.18 -22.61
CA GLY A 449 -24.91 16.87 -22.40
C GLY A 449 -25.75 15.85 -21.63
N LEU A 450 -26.97 16.21 -21.21
CA LEU A 450 -27.91 15.30 -20.55
C LEU A 450 -28.16 14.02 -21.35
N PHE A 451 -28.64 14.17 -22.59
CA PHE A 451 -28.96 13.02 -23.45
C PHE A 451 -27.77 12.09 -23.65
N LYS A 452 -26.56 12.65 -23.76
CA LYS A 452 -25.32 11.88 -23.86
C LYS A 452 -24.99 11.11 -22.57
N LYS A 453 -25.32 11.64 -21.39
CA LYS A 453 -25.19 10.89 -20.13
C LYS A 453 -26.25 9.80 -20.01
N LEU A 454 -27.51 10.09 -20.36
CA LEU A 454 -28.60 9.11 -20.33
C LEU A 454 -28.34 7.95 -21.31
N GLU A 455 -27.89 8.25 -22.53
CA GLU A 455 -27.47 7.24 -23.51
C GLU A 455 -26.39 6.33 -22.95
N LYS A 456 -25.36 6.89 -22.29
CA LYS A 456 -24.30 6.11 -21.63
C LYS A 456 -24.82 5.24 -20.49
N ALA A 457 -25.79 5.71 -19.71
CA ALA A 457 -26.40 4.92 -18.65
C ALA A 457 -27.11 3.70 -19.22
N ILE A 458 -27.85 3.88 -20.33
CA ILE A 458 -28.50 2.77 -21.05
C ILE A 458 -27.44 1.84 -21.63
N GLU A 459 -26.42 2.35 -22.33
CA GLU A 459 -25.32 1.54 -22.88
C GLU A 459 -24.56 0.71 -21.84
N ARG A 460 -24.58 1.11 -20.57
CA ARG A 460 -23.96 0.35 -19.47
C ARG A 460 -24.83 -0.79 -18.97
N SER A 461 -26.15 -0.68 -19.09
CA SER A 461 -27.11 -1.53 -18.38
C SER A 461 -28.22 -2.08 -19.28
N PHE A 462 -28.02 -2.11 -20.60
CA PHE A 462 -28.99 -2.67 -21.56
C PHE A 462 -28.99 -4.20 -21.64
N PHE A 463 -28.11 -4.88 -20.90
CA PHE A 463 -27.99 -6.34 -20.92
C PHE A 463 -29.06 -6.99 -20.05
N GLU A 464 -29.61 -8.12 -20.50
CA GLU A 464 -30.53 -8.93 -19.67
C GLU A 464 -29.78 -9.64 -18.55
N ASP A 465 -28.63 -10.26 -18.87
CA ASP A 465 -27.79 -10.97 -17.93
C ASP A 465 -26.33 -11.09 -18.40
N LEU A 466 -25.54 -11.91 -17.70
CA LEU A 466 -24.16 -12.21 -18.04
C LEU A 466 -24.00 -12.89 -19.41
N GLU A 467 -24.91 -13.80 -19.77
CA GLU A 467 -24.81 -14.58 -21.00
C GLU A 467 -25.19 -13.72 -22.21
N ASP A 468 -26.23 -12.88 -22.09
CA ASP A 468 -26.56 -11.86 -23.10
C ASP A 468 -25.39 -10.90 -23.33
N ALA A 469 -24.81 -10.36 -22.24
CA ALA A 469 -23.65 -9.50 -22.29
C ALA A 469 -22.43 -10.15 -22.97
N LYS A 470 -22.23 -11.44 -22.72
CA LYS A 470 -21.16 -12.25 -23.32
C LYS A 470 -21.41 -12.47 -24.81
N GLN A 471 -22.63 -12.82 -25.20
CA GLN A 471 -23.01 -13.02 -26.60
C GLN A 471 -22.83 -11.71 -27.40
N TYR A 472 -23.35 -10.60 -26.89
CA TYR A 472 -23.19 -9.29 -27.50
C TYR A 472 -21.70 -8.94 -27.73
N ALA A 473 -20.85 -9.19 -26.72
CA ALA A 473 -19.43 -8.88 -26.82
C ALA A 473 -18.68 -9.79 -27.81
N LEU A 474 -19.07 -11.07 -27.93
CA LEU A 474 -18.52 -12.01 -28.91
C LEU A 474 -18.91 -11.63 -30.34
N GLU A 475 -20.17 -11.31 -30.57
CA GLU A 475 -20.67 -10.86 -31.88
C GLU A 475 -19.96 -9.58 -32.33
N LYS A 476 -19.83 -8.60 -31.43
CA LYS A 476 -19.11 -7.35 -31.70
C LYS A 476 -17.63 -7.57 -32.03
N LYS A 477 -16.97 -8.50 -31.33
CA LYS A 477 -15.59 -8.86 -31.61
C LYS A 477 -15.46 -9.47 -33.00
N LYS A 478 -16.32 -10.43 -33.34
CA LYS A 478 -16.37 -11.05 -34.67
C LYS A 478 -16.55 -10.02 -35.78
N SER A 479 -17.51 -9.10 -35.63
CA SER A 479 -17.71 -8.02 -36.61
C SER A 479 -16.49 -7.11 -36.75
N THR A 480 -15.77 -6.83 -35.65
CA THR A 480 -14.56 -5.99 -35.69
C THR A 480 -13.41 -6.70 -36.41
N ASP A 481 -13.23 -7.99 -36.14
CA ASP A 481 -12.22 -8.83 -36.79
C ASP A 481 -12.51 -8.96 -38.30
N ASP A 482 -13.79 -9.14 -38.67
CA ASP A 482 -14.24 -9.18 -40.06
C ASP A 482 -13.93 -7.85 -40.79
N ILE A 483 -14.23 -6.70 -40.17
CA ILE A 483 -13.92 -5.37 -40.74
C ILE A 483 -12.41 -5.18 -40.90
N GLN A 484 -11.60 -5.55 -39.91
CA GLN A 484 -10.14 -5.44 -40.00
C GLN A 484 -9.58 -6.31 -41.13
N SER A 485 -10.14 -7.51 -41.32
CA SER A 485 -9.74 -8.39 -42.43
C SER A 485 -10.05 -7.77 -43.80
N ILE A 486 -11.22 -7.13 -43.95
CA ILE A 486 -11.62 -6.41 -45.18
C ILE A 486 -10.70 -5.21 -45.43
N VAL A 487 -10.38 -4.42 -44.40
CA VAL A 487 -9.49 -3.26 -44.53
C VAL A 487 -8.07 -3.68 -44.90
N GLN A 488 -7.56 -4.76 -44.31
CA GLN A 488 -6.26 -5.34 -44.67
C GLN A 488 -6.25 -5.84 -46.11
N ALA A 489 -7.30 -6.56 -46.53
CA ALA A 489 -7.44 -7.07 -47.90
C ALA A 489 -7.61 -5.94 -48.95
N ALA A 490 -8.16 -4.79 -48.57
CA ALA A 490 -8.30 -3.62 -49.44
C ALA A 490 -7.02 -2.75 -49.48
N SER A 491 -6.09 -2.94 -48.54
CA SER A 491 -4.83 -2.20 -48.46
C SER A 491 -3.63 -2.97 -49.05
N SER A 492 -3.84 -4.26 -49.37
CA SER A 492 -2.93 -5.15 -50.11
C SER A 492 -3.34 -5.21 -51.58
#